data_AF-A0A246WPY8-F1
#
_entry.id   AF-A0A246WPY8-F1
#
_cell.length_a   1.000
_cell.length_b   1.000
_cell.length_c   1.000
_cell.angle_alpha   90.00
_cell.angle_beta   90.00
_cell.angle_gamma   90.00
#
_symmetry.space_group_name_H-M   'P 1'
#
loop_
_entity.id
_entity.type
_entity.pdbx_description
1 polymer ?
#
loop_
_entity_poly.entity_id
_entity_poly.type
_entity_poly.pdbx_seq_one_letter_code
_entity_poly.pdbx_strand_id
1 'polypeptide(L)'
;MHPIYLHLGCGGKRFEGFVNIDLDAPGADMHLNLTKQLPWERGTVTGIYSEHFFEHVGANQGIRLLHECHRVLKPGGIVRFAMPDLEYMIGDYVNNQIHPDWARFGMPWTSSRCQRLNIAMRWWGHEWIYDEEELVRIGKLVGLEVVGRCQYGVSSDPMMNNREYRESSQLIVEFRKPQRQIPAGADPLVSIVMPSYKAAYFRQALESAIAQTYRNIEILITDDCPTDAIENIVREYRESDDRIRYMRNPKAGTDIGRSNHCLCFEQARGEFIKFLNDDDLLAPNCVERMVAAFAGNPDITLATSKRQRIDRDGNFLPDITATQLPVQADSVIDGLSLGTALLSTQVNFVGEPSTVMFRKAELAEIKPDFMSVDNQEISWASDVAIYINLALKGSTVYLTEALSFFRIHEQQGQVVSAVAAQEESTRCWNILRDFWTRNEFNRAI
;
A
#
# COMPACT_ATOMS: atom_id res chain seq x y z
N MET A 1 27.24 0.29 11.56
CA MET A 1 27.14 1.28 10.47
C MET A 1 26.69 2.60 11.09
N HIS A 2 27.32 3.73 10.76
CA HIS A 2 26.96 5.04 11.34
C HIS A 2 25.52 5.43 10.90
N PRO A 3 24.70 6.06 11.76
CA PRO A 3 23.38 6.52 11.34
C PRO A 3 23.52 7.56 10.22
N ILE A 4 22.65 7.47 9.21
CA ILE A 4 22.63 8.40 8.08
C ILE A 4 21.39 9.26 8.24
N TYR A 5 21.57 10.56 8.35
CA TYR A 5 20.48 11.54 8.35
C TYR A 5 20.56 12.38 7.09
N LEU A 6 19.43 12.62 6.42
CA LEU A 6 19.37 13.44 5.21
C LEU A 6 18.66 14.77 5.51
N HIS A 7 19.20 15.87 4.99
CA HIS A 7 18.56 17.18 5.01
C HIS A 7 18.23 17.59 3.57
N LEU A 8 16.96 17.48 3.18
CA LEU A 8 16.50 17.69 1.81
C LEU A 8 16.09 19.16 1.61
N GLY A 9 16.62 19.78 0.56
CA GLY A 9 16.36 21.19 0.24
C GLY A 9 17.03 22.12 1.24
N CYS A 10 18.28 21.82 1.63
CA CYS A 10 18.94 22.51 2.74
C CYS A 10 19.17 24.02 2.48
N GLY A 11 19.16 24.44 1.22
CA GLY A 11 19.55 25.78 0.82
C GLY A 11 20.90 26.17 1.44
N GLY A 12 21.00 27.40 1.93
CA GLY A 12 22.20 27.87 2.62
C GLY A 12 22.36 27.37 4.07
N LYS A 13 21.41 26.61 4.63
CA LYS A 13 21.43 26.18 6.03
C LYS A 13 21.88 24.73 6.15
N ARG A 14 23.08 24.52 6.66
CA ARG A 14 23.61 23.16 6.91
C ARG A 14 23.40 22.73 8.34
N PHE A 15 23.22 21.43 8.53
CA PHE A 15 23.24 20.79 9.84
C PHE A 15 24.37 19.76 9.91
N GLU A 16 25.14 19.85 10.99
CA GLU A 16 26.15 18.85 11.32
C GLU A 16 25.49 17.50 11.61
N GLY A 17 26.11 16.42 11.15
CA GLY A 17 25.59 15.06 11.26
C GLY A 17 24.46 14.70 10.27
N PHE A 18 24.09 15.63 9.38
CA PHE A 18 23.24 15.35 8.23
C PHE A 18 24.08 15.35 6.94
N VAL A 19 23.67 14.56 5.95
CA VAL A 19 24.02 14.80 4.56
C VAL A 19 23.08 15.89 4.05
N ASN A 20 23.61 17.08 3.81
CA ASN A 20 22.86 18.24 3.36
C ASN A 20 22.74 18.21 1.83
N ILE A 21 21.51 18.19 1.32
CA ILE A 21 21.21 17.98 -0.08
C ILE A 21 20.41 19.17 -0.60
N ASP A 22 20.86 19.73 -1.70
CA ASP A 22 20.16 20.78 -2.43
C ASP A 22 20.41 20.61 -3.94
N LEU A 23 19.75 21.37 -4.80
CA LEU A 23 20.06 21.34 -6.23
C LEU A 23 21.27 22.22 -6.55
N ASP A 24 21.29 23.43 -5.98
CA ASP A 24 22.19 24.51 -6.41
C ASP A 24 22.89 25.23 -5.24
N ALA A 25 22.57 24.90 -3.99
CA ALA A 25 23.17 25.57 -2.83
C ALA A 25 24.68 25.27 -2.72
N PRO A 26 25.58 26.27 -2.80
CA PRO A 26 27.03 26.04 -2.84
C PRO A 26 27.62 25.33 -1.61
N GLY A 27 26.89 25.32 -0.49
CA GLY A 27 27.30 24.65 0.74
C GLY A 27 26.74 23.23 0.91
N ALA A 28 25.92 22.73 -0.01
CA ALA A 28 25.36 21.39 0.11
C ALA A 28 26.47 20.32 0.01
N ASP A 29 26.31 19.23 0.77
CA ASP A 29 27.20 18.07 0.68
C ASP A 29 26.98 17.31 -0.63
N MET A 30 25.75 17.32 -1.14
CA MET A 30 25.37 16.72 -2.42
C MET A 30 24.44 17.65 -3.21
N HIS A 31 24.70 17.74 -4.52
CA HIS A 31 23.89 18.50 -5.46
C HIS A 31 22.99 17.53 -6.24
N LEU A 32 21.75 17.34 -5.78
CA LEU A 32 20.83 16.34 -6.33
C LEU A 32 19.49 16.98 -6.69
N ASN A 33 18.94 16.56 -7.83
CA ASN A 33 17.53 16.81 -8.13
C ASN A 33 16.66 15.87 -7.29
N LEU A 34 16.06 16.41 -6.23
CA LEU A 34 15.23 15.67 -5.28
C LEU A 34 13.90 15.17 -5.86
N THR A 35 13.56 15.51 -7.12
CA THR A 35 12.48 14.85 -7.87
C THR A 35 12.90 13.51 -8.50
N LYS A 36 14.18 13.13 -8.34
CA LYS A 36 14.78 11.87 -8.81
C LYS A 36 15.09 10.96 -7.62
N GLN A 37 15.48 9.72 -7.91
CA GLN A 37 15.84 8.78 -6.87
C GLN A 37 17.04 9.23 -6.05
N LEU A 38 16.92 8.99 -4.75
CA LEU A 38 17.98 9.18 -3.79
C LEU A 38 19.01 8.04 -3.92
N PRO A 39 20.33 8.34 -4.00
CA PRO A 39 21.42 7.36 -4.21
C PRO A 39 21.75 6.52 -2.97
N TRP A 40 20.74 6.15 -2.19
CA TRP A 40 20.85 5.25 -1.05
C TRP A 40 20.06 3.98 -1.30
N GLU A 41 20.60 2.87 -0.81
CA GLU A 41 19.90 1.59 -0.83
C GLU A 41 18.69 1.63 0.11
N ARG A 42 17.73 0.74 -0.16
CA ARG A 42 16.52 0.57 0.65
C ARG A 42 16.91 0.28 2.10
N GLY A 43 16.28 0.96 3.06
CA GLY A 43 16.50 0.64 4.47
C GLY A 43 17.87 1.04 5.03
N THR A 44 18.51 2.09 4.52
CA THR A 44 19.84 2.54 4.98
C THR A 44 19.85 3.87 5.73
N VAL A 45 18.85 4.73 5.49
CA VAL A 45 18.70 6.06 6.09
C VAL A 45 17.99 5.95 7.44
N THR A 46 18.52 6.62 8.46
CA THR A 46 17.95 6.63 9.82
C THR A 46 16.84 7.67 9.95
N GLY A 47 17.04 8.86 9.40
CA GLY A 47 16.02 9.91 9.42
C GLY A 47 16.18 10.95 8.31
N ILE A 48 15.10 11.64 7.97
CA ILE A 48 15.06 12.64 6.91
C ILE A 48 14.42 13.91 7.47
N TYR A 49 15.05 15.05 7.21
CA TYR A 49 14.54 16.37 7.57
C TYR A 49 14.39 17.21 6.30
N SER A 50 13.33 18.01 6.22
CA SER A 50 13.18 19.01 5.17
C SER A 50 12.35 20.18 5.67
N GLU A 51 12.84 21.39 5.47
CA GLU A 51 12.14 22.63 5.81
C GLU A 51 12.04 23.52 4.58
N HIS A 52 10.82 23.95 4.24
CA HIS A 52 10.54 24.86 3.14
C HIS A 52 11.11 24.41 1.77
N PHE A 53 10.82 23.18 1.42
CA PHE A 53 11.23 22.56 0.15
C PHE A 53 10.08 21.77 -0.48
N PHE A 54 9.35 20.99 0.33
CA PHE A 54 8.31 20.08 -0.17
C PHE A 54 7.20 20.81 -0.93
N GLU A 55 6.91 22.07 -0.57
CA GLU A 55 5.93 22.93 -1.25
C GLU A 55 6.36 23.40 -2.65
N HIS A 56 7.64 23.28 -2.98
CA HIS A 56 8.20 23.58 -4.30
C HIS A 56 8.15 22.38 -5.25
N VAL A 57 7.66 21.23 -4.78
CA VAL A 57 7.52 20.02 -5.58
C VAL A 57 6.04 19.85 -5.93
N GLY A 58 5.73 19.76 -7.23
CA GLY A 58 4.36 19.54 -7.68
C GLY A 58 3.75 18.26 -7.09
N ALA A 59 2.42 18.24 -6.92
CA ALA A 59 1.68 17.21 -6.16
C ALA A 59 2.12 15.76 -6.44
N ASN A 60 2.17 15.36 -7.71
CA ASN A 60 2.53 13.99 -8.11
C ASN A 60 3.99 13.65 -7.80
N GLN A 61 4.90 14.63 -7.96
CA GLN A 61 6.31 14.46 -7.63
C GLN A 61 6.51 14.43 -6.11
N GLY A 62 5.69 15.14 -5.34
CA GLY A 62 5.68 15.08 -3.87
C GLY A 62 5.36 13.68 -3.36
N ILE A 63 4.33 13.04 -3.93
CA ILE A 63 4.00 11.63 -3.64
C ILE A 63 5.19 10.71 -3.94
N ARG A 64 5.84 10.89 -5.09
CA ARG A 64 7.00 10.09 -5.47
C ARG A 64 8.20 10.32 -4.54
N LEU A 65 8.45 11.56 -4.13
CA LEU A 65 9.50 11.89 -3.16
C LEU A 65 9.22 11.23 -1.81
N LEU A 66 7.97 11.22 -1.33
CA LEU A 66 7.62 10.49 -0.10
C LEU A 66 7.83 8.98 -0.25
N HIS A 67 7.48 8.40 -1.40
CA HIS A 67 7.78 7.01 -1.68
C HIS A 67 9.30 6.73 -1.63
N GLU A 68 10.12 7.62 -2.19
CA GLU A 68 11.58 7.50 -2.11
C GLU A 68 12.11 7.66 -0.68
N CYS A 69 11.51 8.57 0.12
CA CYS A 69 11.79 8.68 1.56
C CYS A 69 11.47 7.36 2.27
N HIS A 70 10.29 6.79 2.04
CA HIS A 70 9.90 5.48 2.58
C HIS A 70 10.89 4.39 2.15
N ARG A 71 11.31 4.36 0.88
CA ARG A 71 12.26 3.37 0.36
C ARG A 71 13.59 3.40 1.12
N VAL A 72 14.23 4.57 1.22
CA VAL A 72 15.57 4.69 1.81
C VAL A 72 15.57 4.58 3.33
N LEU A 73 14.47 4.95 4.01
CA LEU A 73 14.36 4.85 5.46
C LEU A 73 14.48 3.39 5.94
N LYS A 74 15.20 3.20 7.05
CA LYS A 74 15.18 2.00 7.87
C LYS A 74 13.81 1.80 8.52
N PRO A 75 13.38 0.57 8.81
CA PRO A 75 12.20 0.33 9.64
C PRO A 75 12.27 1.13 10.95
N GLY A 76 11.22 1.87 11.26
CA GLY A 76 11.14 2.78 12.42
C GLY A 76 11.81 4.15 12.25
N GLY A 77 12.52 4.38 11.14
CA GLY A 77 13.10 5.68 10.80
C GLY A 77 12.04 6.74 10.54
N ILE A 78 12.39 8.01 10.76
CA ILE A 78 11.44 9.14 10.74
C ILE A 78 11.76 10.08 9.59
N VAL A 79 10.72 10.58 8.91
CA VAL A 79 10.82 11.78 8.09
C VAL A 79 10.01 12.90 8.73
N ARG A 80 10.63 14.08 8.82
CA ARG A 80 10.05 15.29 9.38
C ARG A 80 10.04 16.38 8.31
N PHE A 81 8.84 16.89 8.02
CA PHE A 81 8.66 18.03 7.13
C PHE A 81 8.20 19.24 7.92
N ALA A 82 8.76 20.40 7.60
CA ALA A 82 8.35 21.70 8.10
C ALA A 82 8.08 22.63 6.90
N MET A 83 6.90 23.22 6.80
CA MET A 83 6.51 24.02 5.62
C MET A 83 5.42 25.03 5.97
N PRO A 84 5.09 25.96 5.06
CA PRO A 84 3.90 26.79 5.17
C PRO A 84 2.63 25.94 5.25
N ASP A 85 1.66 26.38 6.04
CA ASP A 85 0.38 25.67 6.21
C ASP A 85 -0.73 26.34 5.40
N LEU A 86 -1.41 25.56 4.54
CA LEU A 86 -2.56 26.03 3.78
C LEU A 86 -3.67 26.57 4.71
N GLU A 87 -3.92 25.93 5.85
CA GLU A 87 -4.97 26.36 6.79
C GLU A 87 -4.68 27.76 7.34
N TYR A 88 -3.43 28.03 7.71
CA TYR A 88 -3.00 29.36 8.17
C TYR A 88 -3.10 30.41 7.06
N MET A 89 -2.70 30.08 5.83
CA MET A 89 -2.81 31.00 4.69
C MET A 89 -4.26 31.40 4.41
N ILE A 90 -5.19 30.44 4.46
CA ILE A 90 -6.62 30.69 4.31
C ILE A 90 -7.16 31.48 5.51
N GLY A 91 -6.70 31.16 6.73
CA GLY A 91 -7.02 31.91 7.94
C GLY A 91 -6.63 33.40 7.82
N ASP A 92 -5.42 33.68 7.35
CA ASP A 92 -4.95 35.05 7.11
C ASP A 92 -5.82 35.80 6.11
N TYR A 93 -6.22 35.12 5.03
CA TYR A 93 -7.12 35.66 4.02
C TYR A 93 -8.51 35.98 4.59
N VAL A 94 -9.12 35.04 5.32
CA VAL A 94 -10.46 35.20 5.88
C VAL A 94 -10.47 36.31 6.94
N ASN A 95 -9.48 36.31 7.84
CA ASN A 95 -9.40 37.22 8.98
C ASN A 95 -8.73 38.56 8.67
N ASN A 96 -8.31 38.79 7.42
CA ASN A 96 -7.57 39.98 6.99
C ASN A 96 -6.28 40.21 7.80
N GLN A 97 -5.60 39.13 8.19
CA GLN A 97 -4.31 39.20 8.87
C GLN A 97 -3.18 39.38 7.83
N ILE A 98 -2.04 39.89 8.30
CA ILE A 98 -0.82 40.00 7.53
C ILE A 98 0.17 39.05 8.19
N HIS A 99 0.63 38.05 7.44
CA HIS A 99 1.57 37.08 7.94
C HIS A 99 2.85 37.78 8.44
N PRO A 100 3.39 37.43 9.62
CA PRO A 100 4.51 38.16 10.25
C PRO A 100 5.75 38.34 9.37
N ASP A 101 6.12 37.29 8.62
CA ASP A 101 7.29 37.33 7.72
C ASP A 101 7.18 38.34 6.55
N TRP A 102 6.00 38.92 6.28
CA TRP A 102 5.83 39.83 5.14
C TRP A 102 6.59 41.13 5.31
N ALA A 103 6.68 41.62 6.55
CA ALA A 103 7.52 42.76 6.89
C ALA A 103 9.00 42.44 6.63
N ARG A 104 9.44 41.21 6.99
CA ARG A 104 10.80 40.71 6.76
C ARG A 104 11.13 40.59 5.27
N PHE A 105 10.17 40.21 4.44
CA PHE A 105 10.33 40.12 2.99
C PHE A 105 10.17 41.45 2.25
N GLY A 106 10.01 42.58 2.96
CA GLY A 106 9.89 43.89 2.35
C GLY A 106 8.58 44.06 1.55
N MET A 107 7.50 43.43 2.01
CA MET A 107 6.18 43.46 1.35
C MET A 107 5.09 44.24 2.13
N PRO A 108 5.36 45.42 2.72
CA PRO A 108 4.31 46.17 3.44
C PRO A 108 3.25 46.77 2.50
N TRP A 109 3.50 46.77 1.19
CA TRP A 109 2.70 47.46 0.16
C TRP A 109 1.48 46.68 -0.34
N THR A 110 1.24 45.48 0.19
CA THR A 110 0.17 44.63 -0.33
C THR A 110 -1.21 45.22 -0.03
N SER A 111 -2.00 45.41 -1.09
CA SER A 111 -3.16 46.30 -1.08
C SER A 111 -4.49 45.57 -0.87
N SER A 112 -4.53 44.24 -1.05
CA SER A 112 -5.76 43.44 -0.88
C SER A 112 -5.48 42.04 -0.35
N ARG A 113 -6.49 41.43 0.30
CA ARG A 113 -6.43 40.04 0.78
C ARG A 113 -6.14 39.04 -0.35
N CYS A 114 -6.75 39.24 -1.51
CA CYS A 114 -6.54 38.41 -2.69
C CYS A 114 -5.10 38.47 -3.19
N GLN A 115 -4.52 39.67 -3.25
CA GLN A 115 -3.10 39.84 -3.57
C GLN A 115 -2.24 39.10 -2.54
N ARG A 116 -2.61 39.17 -1.26
CA ARG A 116 -1.82 38.52 -0.22
C ARG A 116 -1.76 37.00 -0.38
N LEU A 117 -2.93 36.39 -0.55
CA LEU A 117 -3.06 34.96 -0.77
C LEU A 117 -2.30 34.49 -2.02
N ASN A 118 -2.42 35.22 -3.15
CA ASN A 118 -1.74 34.83 -4.39
C ASN A 118 -0.21 34.92 -4.28
N ILE A 119 0.34 35.87 -3.51
CA ILE A 119 1.77 35.93 -3.23
C ILE A 119 2.18 34.71 -2.40
N ALA A 120 1.49 34.44 -1.29
CA ALA A 120 1.80 33.30 -0.43
C ALA A 120 1.75 31.95 -1.18
N MET A 121 0.77 31.77 -2.07
CA MET A 121 0.56 30.52 -2.80
C MET A 121 1.47 30.35 -4.03
N ARG A 122 1.99 31.43 -4.64
CA ARG A 122 2.65 31.36 -5.97
C ARG A 122 4.04 31.96 -6.03
N TRP A 123 4.38 32.90 -5.15
CA TRP A 123 5.71 33.50 -5.17
C TRP A 123 6.73 32.49 -4.65
N TRP A 124 8.02 32.75 -4.91
CA TRP A 124 9.14 31.84 -4.64
C TRP A 124 9.07 30.49 -5.37
N GLY A 125 8.10 30.29 -6.27
CA GLY A 125 7.96 29.06 -7.03
C GLY A 125 7.35 27.93 -6.21
N HIS A 126 6.46 28.23 -5.25
CA HIS A 126 5.60 27.21 -4.65
C HIS A 126 4.74 26.58 -5.75
N GLU A 127 4.71 25.25 -5.79
CA GLU A 127 3.91 24.46 -6.74
C GLU A 127 2.68 23.86 -6.07
N TRP A 128 2.81 23.41 -4.82
CA TRP A 128 1.71 22.79 -4.07
C TRP A 128 1.83 23.09 -2.57
N ILE A 129 0.85 23.77 -2.00
CA ILE A 129 0.79 24.03 -0.55
C ILE A 129 -0.03 22.93 0.12
N TYR A 130 0.47 22.41 1.24
CA TYR A 130 -0.14 21.33 1.99
C TYR A 130 -0.83 21.86 3.26
N ASP A 131 -1.92 21.21 3.64
CA ASP A 131 -2.39 21.14 5.03
C ASP A 131 -2.01 19.78 5.62
N GLU A 132 -2.39 19.54 6.88
CA GLU A 132 -2.17 18.25 7.54
C GLU A 132 -2.93 17.11 6.85
N GLU A 133 -4.18 17.35 6.40
CA GLU A 133 -5.03 16.33 5.77
C GLU A 133 -4.38 15.75 4.52
N GLU A 134 -3.96 16.62 3.59
CA GLU A 134 -3.39 16.19 2.32
C GLU A 134 -2.03 15.51 2.53
N LEU A 135 -1.18 16.06 3.41
CA LEU A 135 0.14 15.49 3.70
C LEU A 135 0.01 14.09 4.34
N VAL A 136 -0.93 13.93 5.28
CA VAL A 136 -1.26 12.64 5.89
C VAL A 136 -1.79 11.65 4.84
N ARG A 137 -2.68 12.10 3.94
CA ARG A 137 -3.26 11.26 2.88
C ARG A 137 -2.17 10.66 1.99
N ILE A 138 -1.22 11.49 1.53
CA ILE A 138 -0.14 11.02 0.65
C ILE A 138 0.94 10.21 1.39
N GLY A 139 1.19 10.49 2.67
CA GLY A 139 2.07 9.67 3.51
C GLY A 139 1.51 8.24 3.67
N LYS A 140 0.22 8.12 3.99
CA LYS A 140 -0.47 6.82 4.09
C LYS A 140 -0.51 6.07 2.75
N LEU A 141 -0.66 6.80 1.65
CA LEU A 141 -0.67 6.22 0.29
C LEU A 141 0.61 5.43 0.01
N VAL A 142 1.77 5.96 0.41
CA VAL A 142 3.08 5.32 0.19
C VAL A 142 3.54 4.44 1.35
N GLY A 143 2.65 4.15 2.30
CA GLY A 143 2.89 3.20 3.39
C GLY A 143 3.67 3.75 4.57
N LEU A 144 3.71 5.07 4.76
CA LEU A 144 4.24 5.67 5.98
C LEU A 144 3.18 5.68 7.11
N GLU A 145 3.61 5.38 8.33
CA GLU A 145 2.83 5.59 9.54
C GLU A 145 2.84 7.07 9.93
N VAL A 146 1.68 7.60 10.27
CA VAL A 146 1.53 8.99 10.72
C VAL A 146 1.95 9.06 12.19
N VAL A 147 2.99 9.84 12.49
CA VAL A 147 3.29 10.24 13.89
C VAL A 147 2.39 11.42 14.27
N GLY A 148 2.18 12.34 13.33
CA GLY A 148 1.21 13.44 13.43
C GLY A 148 1.84 14.82 13.38
N ARG A 149 1.01 15.86 13.54
CA ARG A 149 1.46 17.24 13.65
C ARG A 149 2.31 17.45 14.91
N CYS A 150 3.47 18.04 14.74
CA CYS A 150 4.47 18.24 15.78
C CYS A 150 4.57 19.72 16.18
N GLN A 151 5.07 19.96 17.40
CA GLN A 151 5.43 21.30 17.83
C GLN A 151 6.77 21.73 17.23
N TYR A 152 6.93 23.04 17.07
CA TYR A 152 8.18 23.66 16.64
C TYR A 152 9.35 23.23 17.54
N GLY A 153 10.44 22.76 16.93
CA GLY A 153 11.64 22.34 17.65
C GLY A 153 11.54 21.02 18.42
N VAL A 154 10.37 20.37 18.45
CA VAL A 154 10.13 19.13 19.21
C VAL A 154 9.93 17.95 18.27
N SER A 155 10.76 16.92 18.44
CA SER A 155 10.71 15.64 17.73
C SER A 155 10.96 14.47 18.69
N SER A 156 10.42 13.31 18.32
CA SER A 156 10.75 12.04 18.99
C SER A 156 12.16 11.53 18.67
N ASP A 157 12.77 12.00 17.58
CA ASP A 157 14.19 11.76 17.28
C ASP A 157 15.03 12.96 17.77
N PRO A 158 15.95 12.77 18.74
CA PRO A 158 16.79 13.84 19.25
C PRO A 158 17.58 14.60 18.17
N MET A 159 17.94 13.94 17.07
CA MET A 159 18.68 14.55 15.97
C MET A 159 17.84 15.59 15.21
N MET A 160 16.51 15.52 15.31
CA MET A 160 15.55 16.40 14.65
C MET A 160 15.05 17.56 15.54
N ASN A 161 15.46 17.60 16.82
CA ASN A 161 15.09 18.70 17.71
C ASN A 161 15.73 20.03 17.29
N ASN A 162 14.95 21.12 17.42
CA ASN A 162 15.36 22.50 17.14
C ASN A 162 16.01 22.69 15.75
N ARG A 163 15.50 21.99 14.72
CA ARG A 163 15.97 22.13 13.34
C ARG A 163 15.27 23.23 12.58
N GLU A 164 13.98 23.43 12.85
CA GLU A 164 13.23 24.52 12.22
C GLU A 164 13.87 25.86 12.57
N TYR A 165 14.03 26.72 11.56
CA TYR A 165 14.59 28.06 11.74
C TYR A 165 13.77 29.16 11.07
N ARG A 166 12.60 28.83 10.47
CA ARG A 166 11.70 29.79 9.85
C ARG A 166 10.39 29.88 10.63
N GLU A 167 9.96 31.11 10.93
CA GLU A 167 8.68 31.35 11.63
C GLU A 167 7.46 30.91 10.79
N SER A 168 7.63 30.84 9.46
CA SER A 168 6.62 30.33 8.51
C SER A 168 6.50 28.80 8.49
N SER A 169 7.29 28.06 9.28
CA SER A 169 7.17 26.61 9.47
C SER A 169 5.99 26.27 10.40
N GLN A 170 4.78 26.52 9.89
CA GLN A 170 3.52 26.38 10.63
C GLN A 170 2.97 24.94 10.56
N LEU A 171 3.18 24.26 9.43
CA LEU A 171 2.87 22.85 9.28
C LEU A 171 4.14 22.03 9.51
N ILE A 172 4.18 21.31 10.62
CA ILE A 172 5.26 20.39 10.94
C ILE A 172 4.65 19.02 11.15
N VAL A 173 5.01 18.04 10.31
CA VAL A 173 4.45 16.69 10.36
C VAL A 173 5.58 15.67 10.34
N GLU A 174 5.45 14.67 11.20
CA GLU A 174 6.34 13.51 11.23
C GLU A 174 5.63 12.26 10.71
N PHE A 175 6.39 11.49 9.93
CA PHE A 175 6.02 10.15 9.50
C PHE A 175 7.10 9.16 9.93
N ARG A 176 6.69 7.91 10.15
CA ARG A 176 7.58 6.81 10.48
C ARG A 176 7.46 5.73 9.41
N LYS A 177 8.59 5.12 9.03
CA LYS A 177 8.55 3.87 8.27
C LYS A 177 8.06 2.73 9.16
N PRO A 178 7.03 1.96 8.77
CA PRO A 178 6.52 0.86 9.58
C PRO A 178 7.58 -0.16 9.97
N GLN A 179 7.45 -0.72 11.18
CA GLN A 179 8.22 -1.87 11.62
C GLN A 179 7.44 -3.16 11.34
N ARG A 180 7.66 -3.77 10.18
CA ARG A 180 6.96 -4.99 9.76
C ARG A 180 7.67 -6.29 10.14
N GLN A 181 8.71 -6.23 10.97
CA GLN A 181 9.48 -7.40 11.36
C GLN A 181 8.65 -8.31 12.28
N ILE A 182 8.52 -9.58 11.92
CA ILE A 182 7.92 -10.59 12.80
C ILE A 182 8.96 -10.90 13.90
N PRO A 183 8.63 -10.72 15.20
CA PRO A 183 9.56 -11.03 16.28
C PRO A 183 10.02 -12.50 16.23
N ALA A 184 11.27 -12.76 16.63
CA ALA A 184 11.79 -14.12 16.66
C ALA A 184 10.96 -15.01 17.60
N GLY A 185 10.48 -16.15 17.08
CA GLY A 185 9.62 -17.08 17.82
C GLY A 185 8.15 -16.65 17.92
N ALA A 186 7.75 -15.52 17.31
CA ALA A 186 6.35 -15.19 17.14
C ALA A 186 5.72 -16.06 16.05
N ASP A 187 4.46 -16.45 16.28
CA ASP A 187 3.64 -17.23 15.37
C ASP A 187 2.40 -16.38 15.08
N PRO A 188 2.44 -15.42 14.12
CA PRO A 188 1.32 -14.50 13.88
C PRO A 188 0.07 -15.24 13.39
N LEU A 189 -1.12 -14.80 13.81
CA LEU A 189 -2.36 -15.41 13.36
C LEU A 189 -2.59 -15.11 11.87
N VAL A 190 -2.83 -16.16 11.08
CA VAL A 190 -3.22 -16.06 9.67
C VAL A 190 -4.70 -16.41 9.54
N SER A 191 -5.50 -15.49 8.99
CA SER A 191 -6.87 -15.79 8.59
C SER A 191 -6.87 -16.35 7.17
N ILE A 192 -7.15 -17.64 7.04
CA ILE A 192 -7.55 -18.23 5.77
C ILE A 192 -9.03 -17.87 5.57
N VAL A 193 -9.30 -16.93 4.66
CA VAL A 193 -10.64 -16.40 4.42
C VAL A 193 -11.22 -17.00 3.15
N MET A 194 -12.42 -17.57 3.26
CA MET A 194 -13.09 -18.35 2.21
C MET A 194 -14.45 -17.74 1.85
N PRO A 195 -14.49 -16.73 0.96
CA PRO A 195 -15.75 -16.22 0.42
C PRO A 195 -16.37 -17.31 -0.47
N SER A 196 -17.45 -17.93 0.01
CA SER A 196 -18.01 -19.16 -0.55
C SER A 196 -19.38 -18.93 -1.17
N TYR A 197 -19.65 -19.53 -2.32
CA TYR A 197 -20.93 -19.46 -3.03
C TYR A 197 -21.33 -20.81 -3.66
N LYS A 198 -20.36 -21.56 -4.20
CA LYS A 198 -20.56 -22.83 -4.91
C LYS A 198 -20.01 -24.00 -4.11
N ALA A 199 -20.88 -24.96 -3.78
CA ALA A 199 -20.51 -26.12 -2.97
C ALA A 199 -19.73 -27.22 -3.73
N ALA A 200 -19.68 -27.17 -5.08
CA ALA A 200 -19.17 -28.26 -5.91
C ALA A 200 -17.74 -28.69 -5.56
N TYR A 201 -16.87 -27.72 -5.28
CA TYR A 201 -15.45 -27.94 -4.95
C TYR A 201 -15.07 -27.48 -3.54
N PHE A 202 -16.00 -26.83 -2.83
CA PHE A 202 -15.76 -26.21 -1.54
C PHE A 202 -15.17 -27.17 -0.50
N ARG A 203 -15.62 -28.43 -0.50
CA ARG A 203 -15.08 -29.45 0.41
C ARG A 203 -13.56 -29.63 0.24
N GLN A 204 -13.09 -29.72 -1.01
CA GLN A 204 -11.66 -29.90 -1.30
C GLN A 204 -10.87 -28.64 -0.91
N ALA A 205 -11.43 -27.45 -1.16
CA ALA A 205 -10.84 -26.19 -0.73
C ALA A 205 -10.70 -26.15 0.80
N LEU A 206 -11.78 -26.43 1.54
CA LEU A 206 -11.79 -26.46 3.01
C LEU A 206 -10.77 -27.47 3.58
N GLU A 207 -10.72 -28.67 3.02
CA GLU A 207 -9.74 -29.69 3.42
C GLU A 207 -8.30 -29.21 3.20
N SER A 208 -8.02 -28.47 2.12
CA SER A 208 -6.69 -27.90 1.87
C SER A 208 -6.29 -26.81 2.87
N ALA A 209 -7.27 -26.04 3.39
CA ALA A 209 -7.05 -25.07 4.47
C ALA A 209 -6.80 -25.76 5.83
N ILE A 210 -7.56 -26.82 6.13
CA ILE A 210 -7.39 -27.62 7.36
C ILE A 210 -6.01 -28.29 7.40
N ALA A 211 -5.54 -28.77 6.24
CA ALA A 211 -4.30 -29.51 6.08
C ALA A 211 -3.02 -28.66 6.19
N GLN A 212 -3.11 -27.35 6.42
CA GLN A 212 -1.92 -26.49 6.52
C GLN A 212 -0.97 -26.93 7.64
N THR A 213 0.33 -26.90 7.35
CA THR A 213 1.41 -27.22 8.30
C THR A 213 1.56 -26.15 9.37
N TYR A 214 1.36 -24.88 9.00
CA TYR A 214 1.30 -23.75 9.91
C TYR A 214 0.04 -23.83 10.79
N ARG A 215 0.22 -23.75 12.11
CA ARG A 215 -0.86 -24.09 13.07
C ARG A 215 -1.66 -22.91 13.56
N ASN A 216 -1.05 -21.73 13.71
CA ASN A 216 -1.77 -20.55 14.18
C ASN A 216 -2.60 -19.90 13.07
N ILE A 217 -3.64 -20.60 12.65
CA ILE A 217 -4.59 -20.16 11.63
C ILE A 217 -6.00 -20.10 12.21
N GLU A 218 -6.81 -19.19 11.66
CA GLU A 218 -8.26 -19.35 11.66
C GLU A 218 -8.74 -19.59 10.22
N ILE A 219 -9.79 -20.39 10.06
CA ILE A 219 -10.43 -20.64 8.76
C ILE A 219 -11.81 -19.99 8.81
N LEU A 220 -11.94 -18.82 8.18
CA LEU A 220 -13.16 -18.03 8.16
C LEU A 220 -13.92 -18.24 6.86
N ILE A 221 -15.08 -18.90 6.94
CA ILE A 221 -15.98 -19.10 5.81
C ILE A 221 -17.12 -18.10 5.89
N THR A 222 -17.31 -17.31 4.83
CA THR A 222 -18.48 -16.46 4.65
C THR A 222 -19.32 -16.98 3.49
N ASP A 223 -20.57 -17.31 3.77
CA ASP A 223 -21.42 -18.11 2.88
C ASP A 223 -22.50 -17.27 2.19
N ASP A 224 -22.36 -17.11 0.88
CA ASP A 224 -23.32 -16.51 -0.05
C ASP A 224 -24.20 -17.55 -0.75
N CYS A 225 -23.98 -18.84 -0.52
CA CYS A 225 -24.70 -19.89 -1.23
C CYS A 225 -26.20 -19.71 -1.02
N PRO A 226 -27.05 -19.74 -2.07
CA PRO A 226 -28.49 -19.55 -1.90
C PRO A 226 -29.16 -20.71 -1.15
N THR A 227 -28.46 -21.83 -0.97
CA THR A 227 -28.93 -23.02 -0.25
C THR A 227 -28.03 -23.29 0.97
N ASP A 228 -28.36 -24.30 1.77
CA ASP A 228 -27.59 -24.69 2.95
C ASP A 228 -26.41 -25.62 2.61
N ALA A 229 -26.04 -25.75 1.33
CA ALA A 229 -25.05 -26.73 0.88
C ALA A 229 -23.66 -26.50 1.49
N ILE A 230 -23.20 -25.25 1.56
CA ILE A 230 -21.92 -24.90 2.20
C ILE A 230 -21.99 -25.13 3.71
N GLU A 231 -23.07 -24.66 4.36
CA GLU A 231 -23.28 -24.85 5.80
C GLU A 231 -23.22 -26.33 6.21
N ASN A 232 -23.88 -27.19 5.44
CA ASN A 232 -23.89 -28.63 5.70
C ASN A 232 -22.49 -29.23 5.63
N ILE A 233 -21.68 -28.84 4.62
CA ILE A 233 -20.28 -29.27 4.54
C ILE A 233 -19.50 -28.78 5.76
N VAL A 234 -19.62 -27.49 6.12
CA VAL A 234 -18.85 -26.92 7.25
C VAL A 234 -19.19 -27.60 8.58
N ARG A 235 -20.46 -27.95 8.80
CA ARG A 235 -20.92 -28.66 10.02
C ARG A 235 -20.17 -29.97 10.24
N GLU A 236 -19.82 -30.69 9.18
CA GLU A 236 -19.09 -31.96 9.28
C GLU A 236 -17.67 -31.81 9.85
N TYR A 237 -17.02 -30.66 9.64
CA TYR A 237 -15.64 -30.43 10.11
C TYR A 237 -15.59 -29.64 11.42
N ARG A 238 -16.53 -28.71 11.63
CA ARG A 238 -16.53 -27.77 12.76
C ARG A 238 -16.66 -28.45 14.12
N GLU A 239 -17.23 -29.64 14.19
CA GLU A 239 -17.27 -30.42 15.45
C GLU A 239 -15.89 -30.91 15.89
N SER A 240 -14.94 -31.03 14.94
CA SER A 240 -13.60 -31.61 15.16
C SER A 240 -12.45 -30.60 15.04
N ASP A 241 -12.71 -29.41 14.51
CA ASP A 241 -11.69 -28.37 14.27
C ASP A 241 -12.21 -26.99 14.72
N ASP A 242 -11.68 -26.52 15.85
CA ASP A 242 -12.08 -25.27 16.50
C ASP A 242 -11.57 -24.01 15.79
N ARG A 243 -10.65 -24.18 14.82
CA ARG A 243 -10.15 -23.08 13.96
C ARG A 243 -11.20 -22.61 12.96
N ILE A 244 -12.24 -23.42 12.71
CA ILE A 244 -13.28 -23.15 11.71
C ILE A 244 -14.33 -22.18 12.26
N ARG A 245 -14.44 -21.03 11.61
CA ARG A 245 -15.47 -20.00 11.85
C ARG A 245 -16.36 -19.88 10.62
N TYR A 246 -17.67 -20.04 10.82
CA TYR A 246 -18.67 -19.92 9.77
C TYR A 246 -19.59 -18.73 10.00
N MET A 247 -19.88 -17.99 8.93
CA MET A 247 -20.81 -16.87 8.93
C MET A 247 -21.67 -16.91 7.67
N ARG A 248 -22.98 -17.02 7.82
CA ARG A 248 -23.92 -16.84 6.71
C ARG A 248 -24.03 -15.36 6.35
N ASN A 249 -23.92 -15.01 5.07
CA ASN A 249 -24.14 -13.63 4.65
C ASN A 249 -25.64 -13.27 4.80
N PRO A 250 -26.00 -12.16 5.47
CA PRO A 250 -27.39 -11.70 5.54
C PRO A 250 -28.08 -11.52 4.18
N LYS A 251 -27.30 -11.27 3.11
CA LYS A 251 -27.78 -11.10 1.73
C LYS A 251 -27.43 -12.27 0.81
N ALA A 252 -27.14 -13.46 1.36
CA ALA A 252 -26.79 -14.65 0.59
C ALA A 252 -27.72 -14.85 -0.61
N GLY A 253 -27.15 -15.10 -1.79
CA GLY A 253 -27.86 -15.27 -3.06
C GLY A 253 -28.35 -13.98 -3.75
N THR A 254 -28.22 -12.80 -3.14
CA THR A 254 -28.71 -11.52 -3.72
C THR A 254 -27.63 -10.48 -3.98
N ASP A 255 -26.55 -10.49 -3.20
CA ASP A 255 -25.41 -9.59 -3.30
C ASP A 255 -24.15 -10.46 -3.20
N ILE A 256 -23.63 -10.88 -4.36
CA ILE A 256 -22.59 -11.91 -4.47
C ILE A 256 -21.23 -11.31 -4.87
N GLY A 257 -20.16 -11.95 -4.41
CA GLY A 257 -18.80 -11.63 -4.85
C GLY A 257 -18.14 -10.56 -3.98
N ARG A 258 -18.15 -9.30 -4.41
CA ARG A 258 -17.37 -8.21 -3.78
C ARG A 258 -17.74 -8.03 -2.30
N SER A 259 -19.04 -7.95 -2.00
CA SER A 259 -19.56 -7.78 -0.64
C SER A 259 -19.13 -8.93 0.29
N ASN A 260 -19.09 -10.15 -0.21
CA ASN A 260 -18.65 -11.32 0.55
C ASN A 260 -17.13 -11.34 0.79
N HIS A 261 -16.33 -10.92 -0.19
CA HIS A 261 -14.90 -10.69 0.00
C HIS A 261 -14.63 -9.59 1.05
N CYS A 262 -15.41 -8.50 1.03
CA CYS A 262 -15.38 -7.45 2.05
C CYS A 262 -15.75 -7.97 3.43
N LEU A 263 -16.80 -8.79 3.53
CA LEU A 263 -17.19 -9.41 4.80
C LEU A 263 -16.08 -10.31 5.35
N CYS A 264 -15.47 -11.16 4.50
CA CYS A 264 -14.29 -11.95 4.87
C CYS A 264 -13.17 -11.07 5.45
N PHE A 265 -12.80 -10.02 4.72
CA PHE A 265 -11.73 -9.12 5.12
C PHE A 265 -12.03 -8.40 6.44
N GLU A 266 -13.26 -7.91 6.62
CA GLU A 266 -13.71 -7.22 7.84
C GLU A 266 -13.68 -8.16 9.06
N GLN A 267 -14.21 -9.38 8.92
CA GLN A 267 -14.42 -10.33 10.02
C GLN A 267 -13.18 -11.17 10.39
N ALA A 268 -12.15 -11.15 9.54
CA ALA A 268 -10.85 -11.75 9.82
C ALA A 268 -10.18 -11.13 11.05
N ARG A 269 -9.60 -11.97 11.91
CA ARG A 269 -8.91 -11.58 13.14
C ARG A 269 -7.38 -11.68 13.03
N GLY A 270 -6.91 -12.34 11.98
CA GLY A 270 -5.49 -12.54 11.72
C GLY A 270 -4.77 -11.25 11.38
N GLU A 271 -3.50 -11.21 11.76
CA GLU A 271 -2.55 -10.22 11.32
C GLU A 271 -2.35 -10.29 9.80
N PHE A 272 -2.39 -11.52 9.28
CA PHE A 272 -2.31 -11.84 7.86
C PHE A 272 -3.63 -12.36 7.31
N ILE A 273 -3.89 -12.01 6.05
CA ILE A 273 -5.02 -12.50 5.27
C ILE A 273 -4.49 -13.40 4.16
N LYS A 274 -5.05 -14.60 4.08
CA LYS A 274 -4.85 -15.57 3.00
C LYS A 274 -6.21 -15.91 2.41
N PHE A 275 -6.54 -15.41 1.22
CA PHE A 275 -7.77 -15.83 0.55
C PHE A 275 -7.66 -17.28 0.09
N LEU A 276 -8.80 -17.95 0.02
CA LEU A 276 -8.98 -19.23 -0.64
C LEU A 276 -10.39 -19.28 -1.24
N ASN A 277 -10.49 -19.17 -2.56
CA ASN A 277 -11.76 -19.32 -3.26
C ASN A 277 -12.31 -20.74 -3.11
N ASP A 278 -13.63 -20.89 -3.24
CA ASP A 278 -14.34 -22.15 -3.02
C ASP A 278 -14.06 -23.26 -4.05
N ASP A 279 -13.31 -22.97 -5.10
CA ASP A 279 -12.90 -23.89 -6.15
C ASP A 279 -11.38 -24.14 -6.24
N ASP A 280 -10.57 -23.37 -5.51
CA ASP A 280 -9.11 -23.45 -5.52
C ASP A 280 -8.58 -24.36 -4.39
N LEU A 281 -7.29 -24.72 -4.46
CA LEU A 281 -6.60 -25.47 -3.40
C LEU A 281 -5.31 -24.79 -2.97
N LEU A 282 -4.92 -25.00 -1.71
CA LEU A 282 -3.60 -24.63 -1.19
C LEU A 282 -2.69 -25.85 -1.05
N ALA A 283 -1.40 -25.68 -1.31
CA ALA A 283 -0.39 -26.66 -0.90
C ALA A 283 -0.32 -26.74 0.63
N PRO A 284 -0.02 -27.90 1.25
CA PRO A 284 0.00 -28.04 2.71
C PRO A 284 0.95 -27.07 3.43
N ASN A 285 2.05 -26.65 2.79
CA ASN A 285 3.05 -25.74 3.32
C ASN A 285 2.85 -24.27 2.87
N CYS A 286 1.73 -23.92 2.23
CA CYS A 286 1.50 -22.59 1.65
C CYS A 286 1.64 -21.47 2.70
N VAL A 287 0.90 -21.56 3.80
CA VAL A 287 0.90 -20.51 4.84
C VAL A 287 2.28 -20.42 5.50
N GLU A 288 2.89 -21.56 5.83
CA GLU A 288 4.23 -21.62 6.44
C GLU A 288 5.28 -20.92 5.56
N ARG A 289 5.28 -21.19 4.25
CA ARG A 289 6.20 -20.56 3.29
C ARG A 289 5.96 -19.06 3.16
N MET A 290 4.70 -18.62 3.14
CA MET A 290 4.39 -17.20 3.03
C MET A 290 4.72 -16.44 4.32
N VAL A 291 4.51 -17.02 5.51
CA VAL A 291 4.92 -16.42 6.79
C VAL A 291 6.45 -16.29 6.85
N ALA A 292 7.18 -17.33 6.42
CA ALA A 292 8.65 -17.29 6.33
C ALA A 292 9.15 -16.16 5.41
N ALA A 293 8.45 -15.91 4.29
CA ALA A 293 8.77 -14.80 3.39
C ALA A 293 8.66 -13.43 4.08
N PHE A 294 7.61 -13.20 4.88
CA PHE A 294 7.44 -11.98 5.70
C PHE A 294 8.49 -11.87 6.82
N ALA A 295 8.86 -12.97 7.45
CA ALA A 295 9.90 -12.96 8.49
C ALA A 295 11.27 -12.58 7.93
N GLY A 296 11.59 -13.01 6.69
CA GLY A 296 12.88 -12.76 6.05
C GLY A 296 13.06 -11.36 5.47
N ASN A 297 11.99 -10.57 5.30
CA ASN A 297 12.04 -9.31 4.56
C ASN A 297 11.19 -8.21 5.24
N PRO A 298 11.79 -7.21 5.91
CA PRO A 298 11.05 -6.25 6.73
C PRO A 298 10.28 -5.18 5.95
N ASP A 299 10.41 -5.12 4.63
CA ASP A 299 9.78 -4.09 3.78
C ASP A 299 8.75 -4.67 2.80
N ILE A 300 8.31 -5.91 3.04
CA ILE A 300 7.36 -6.57 2.16
C ILE A 300 5.92 -6.36 2.64
N THR A 301 5.03 -6.18 1.69
CA THR A 301 3.59 -5.97 1.91
C THR A 301 2.77 -7.09 1.29
N LEU A 302 3.35 -7.85 0.36
CA LEU A 302 2.72 -8.91 -0.39
C LEU A 302 3.66 -10.11 -0.52
N ALA A 303 3.16 -11.31 -0.23
CA ALA A 303 3.77 -12.56 -0.63
C ALA A 303 2.88 -13.23 -1.67
N THR A 304 3.47 -13.73 -2.74
CA THR A 304 2.81 -14.52 -3.78
C THR A 304 3.65 -15.74 -4.13
N SER A 305 3.08 -16.68 -4.87
CA SER A 305 3.74 -17.89 -5.32
C SER A 305 3.46 -18.20 -6.77
N LYS A 306 4.16 -19.20 -7.33
CA LYS A 306 3.69 -19.85 -8.56
C LYS A 306 2.29 -20.38 -8.28
N ARG A 307 1.39 -20.20 -9.25
CA ARG A 307 0.09 -20.88 -9.28
C ARG A 307 0.12 -22.00 -10.32
N GLN A 308 -0.37 -23.17 -9.93
CA GLN A 308 -0.53 -24.30 -10.83
C GLN A 308 -1.98 -24.35 -11.31
N ARG A 309 -2.21 -24.42 -12.61
CA ARG A 309 -3.56 -24.60 -13.14
C ARG A 309 -3.97 -26.07 -13.01
N ILE A 310 -5.21 -26.32 -12.59
CA ILE A 310 -5.80 -27.66 -12.52
C ILE A 310 -7.17 -27.69 -13.22
N ASP A 311 -7.55 -28.83 -13.77
CA ASP A 311 -8.89 -29.02 -14.36
C ASP A 311 -9.96 -29.35 -13.29
N ARG A 312 -11.17 -29.65 -13.75
CA ARG A 312 -12.32 -30.04 -12.91
C ARG A 312 -12.06 -31.27 -12.03
N ASP A 313 -11.15 -32.14 -12.44
CA ASP A 313 -10.81 -33.41 -11.76
C ASP A 313 -9.52 -33.27 -10.92
N GLY A 314 -8.86 -32.11 -10.98
CA GLY A 314 -7.62 -31.83 -10.26
C GLY A 314 -6.36 -32.17 -11.04
N ASN A 315 -6.45 -32.55 -12.32
CA ASN A 315 -5.27 -32.83 -13.13
C ASN A 315 -4.58 -31.53 -13.54
N PHE A 316 -3.25 -31.56 -13.61
CA PHE A 316 -2.46 -30.38 -13.97
C PHE A 316 -2.69 -29.96 -15.43
N LEU A 317 -2.92 -28.67 -15.61
CA LEU A 317 -2.99 -28.02 -16.91
C LEU A 317 -1.68 -27.31 -17.23
N PRO A 318 -1.34 -27.16 -18.52
CA PRO A 318 -0.15 -26.43 -18.94
C PRO A 318 -0.22 -24.95 -18.57
N ASP A 319 0.96 -24.34 -18.43
CA ASP A 319 1.07 -22.90 -18.17
C ASP A 319 0.55 -22.06 -19.34
N ILE A 320 -0.08 -20.94 -19.01
CA ILE A 320 -0.34 -19.82 -19.94
C ILE A 320 0.60 -18.67 -19.59
N THR A 321 0.64 -17.61 -20.40
CA THR A 321 1.47 -16.42 -20.15
C THR A 321 1.35 -15.90 -18.71
N ALA A 322 0.14 -15.89 -18.15
CA ALA A 322 -0.12 -15.41 -16.79
C ALA A 322 0.34 -16.36 -15.67
N THR A 323 0.61 -17.64 -15.94
CA THR A 323 1.02 -18.63 -14.91
C THR A 323 2.48 -19.07 -15.05
N GLN A 324 3.17 -18.56 -16.07
CA GLN A 324 4.61 -18.71 -16.19
C GLN A 324 5.33 -17.98 -15.06
N LEU A 325 6.47 -18.53 -14.65
CA LEU A 325 7.33 -17.92 -13.65
C LEU A 325 7.93 -16.61 -14.19
N PRO A 326 7.70 -15.46 -13.52
CA PRO A 326 8.35 -14.20 -13.89
C PRO A 326 9.82 -14.15 -13.44
N VAL A 327 10.21 -15.04 -12.52
CA VAL A 327 11.54 -15.11 -11.88
C VAL A 327 12.01 -16.56 -11.77
N GLN A 328 13.33 -16.79 -11.78
CA GLN A 328 13.92 -18.14 -11.76
C GLN A 328 14.12 -18.73 -10.36
N ALA A 329 14.09 -17.89 -9.32
CA ALA A 329 14.24 -18.28 -7.92
C ALA A 329 13.34 -17.38 -7.04
N ASP A 330 13.10 -17.79 -5.79
CA ASP A 330 12.39 -16.97 -4.81
C ASP A 330 13.03 -15.56 -4.77
N SER A 331 12.25 -14.54 -5.10
CA SER A 331 12.79 -13.20 -5.37
C SER A 331 11.93 -12.10 -4.76
N VAL A 332 12.59 -11.03 -4.31
CA VAL A 332 11.94 -9.78 -3.95
C VAL A 332 11.79 -8.93 -5.22
N ILE A 333 10.57 -8.52 -5.52
CA ILE A 333 10.21 -7.62 -6.62
C ILE A 333 9.85 -6.27 -6.00
N ASP A 334 10.52 -5.21 -6.45
CA ASP A 334 10.20 -3.84 -6.05
C ASP A 334 8.74 -3.50 -6.40
N GLY A 335 8.05 -2.81 -5.49
CA GLY A 335 6.62 -2.53 -5.61
C GLY A 335 6.26 -1.68 -6.83
N LEU A 336 7.01 -0.60 -7.12
CA LEU A 336 6.73 0.20 -8.31
C LEU A 336 7.02 -0.58 -9.60
N SER A 337 8.03 -1.44 -9.57
CA SER A 337 8.34 -2.34 -10.69
C SER A 337 7.21 -3.37 -10.92
N LEU A 338 6.66 -3.95 -9.84
CA LEU A 338 5.52 -4.86 -9.89
C LEU A 338 4.29 -4.16 -10.49
N GLY A 339 3.89 -3.02 -9.94
CA GLY A 339 2.72 -2.28 -10.40
C GLY A 339 2.86 -1.83 -11.85
N THR A 340 4.04 -1.35 -12.24
CA THR A 340 4.33 -0.98 -13.63
C THR A 340 4.23 -2.18 -14.56
N ALA A 341 4.76 -3.34 -14.18
CA ALA A 341 4.67 -4.56 -14.98
C ALA A 341 3.21 -5.04 -15.15
N LEU A 342 2.43 -5.10 -14.06
CA LEU A 342 1.02 -5.49 -14.09
C LEU A 342 0.20 -4.58 -15.01
N LEU A 343 0.37 -3.27 -14.88
CA LEU A 343 -0.44 -2.27 -15.59
C LEU A 343 -0.02 -2.07 -17.05
N SER A 344 1.26 -2.27 -17.37
CA SER A 344 1.77 -2.14 -18.74
C SER A 344 1.49 -3.39 -19.58
N THR A 345 1.57 -4.58 -18.97
CA THR A 345 1.34 -5.84 -19.68
C THR A 345 -0.12 -6.28 -19.65
N GLN A 346 -0.89 -5.81 -18.66
CA GLN A 346 -2.23 -6.34 -18.32
C GLN A 346 -2.23 -7.85 -18.04
N VAL A 347 -1.08 -8.42 -17.68
CA VAL A 347 -0.93 -9.83 -17.32
C VAL A 347 -0.86 -9.95 -15.81
N ASN A 348 -1.88 -10.55 -15.20
CA ASN A 348 -1.86 -10.87 -13.77
C ASN A 348 -1.01 -12.13 -13.51
N PHE A 349 0.31 -11.95 -13.44
CA PHE A 349 1.27 -13.00 -13.04
C PHE A 349 1.38 -13.18 -11.52
N VAL A 350 0.84 -12.25 -10.73
CA VAL A 350 0.74 -12.37 -9.27
C VAL A 350 -0.26 -13.46 -8.89
N GLY A 351 -1.31 -13.64 -9.69
CA GLY A 351 -2.34 -14.65 -9.49
C GLY A 351 -3.60 -14.10 -8.86
N GLU A 352 -4.57 -14.99 -8.68
CA GLU A 352 -5.86 -14.71 -8.06
C GLU A 352 -5.66 -14.57 -6.53
N PRO A 353 -6.65 -14.04 -5.78
CA PRO A 353 -6.51 -13.85 -4.33
C PRO A 353 -6.03 -15.11 -3.57
N SER A 354 -6.44 -16.30 -4.02
CA SER A 354 -5.98 -17.60 -3.50
C SER A 354 -4.46 -17.81 -3.55
N THR A 355 -3.73 -17.05 -4.36
CA THR A 355 -2.28 -17.16 -4.56
C THR A 355 -1.49 -16.25 -3.61
N VAL A 356 -2.11 -15.22 -3.04
CA VAL A 356 -1.38 -14.20 -2.28
C VAL A 356 -1.60 -14.28 -0.77
N MET A 357 -0.73 -13.65 0.00
CA MET A 357 -0.91 -13.35 1.42
C MET A 357 -0.38 -11.94 1.74
N PHE A 358 -1.07 -11.21 2.59
CA PHE A 358 -0.69 -9.85 2.97
C PHE A 358 -1.16 -9.51 4.39
N ARG A 359 -0.60 -8.45 4.98
CA ARG A 359 -0.99 -7.95 6.31
C ARG A 359 -2.32 -7.20 6.22
N LYS A 360 -3.30 -7.54 7.07
CA LYS A 360 -4.63 -6.91 7.07
C LYS A 360 -4.56 -5.38 7.17
N ALA A 361 -3.68 -4.87 8.03
CA ALA A 361 -3.52 -3.44 8.27
C ALA A 361 -3.14 -2.63 7.01
N GLU A 362 -2.44 -3.25 6.05
CA GLU A 362 -1.97 -2.55 4.84
C GLU A 362 -3.11 -2.13 3.92
N LEU A 363 -4.30 -2.73 4.04
CA LEU A 363 -5.46 -2.41 3.20
C LEU A 363 -6.69 -1.91 3.98
N ALA A 364 -6.63 -1.91 5.31
CA ALA A 364 -7.78 -1.59 6.17
C ALA A 364 -8.35 -0.17 5.97
N GLU A 365 -7.50 0.77 5.56
CA GLU A 365 -7.90 2.17 5.36
C GLU A 365 -8.30 2.52 3.93
N ILE A 366 -8.16 1.60 2.97
CA ILE A 366 -8.52 1.86 1.56
C ILE A 366 -10.03 2.05 1.46
N LYS A 367 -10.44 3.05 0.67
CA LYS A 367 -11.84 3.42 0.47
C LYS A 367 -12.26 3.28 -1.00
N PRO A 368 -13.54 2.94 -1.27
CA PRO A 368 -14.55 2.51 -0.29
C PRO A 368 -14.24 1.16 0.40
N ASP A 369 -13.40 0.33 -0.20
CA ASP A 369 -12.89 -0.92 0.39
C ASP A 369 -11.55 -1.33 -0.25
N PHE A 370 -10.95 -2.45 0.19
CA PHE A 370 -9.61 -2.91 -0.22
C PHE A 370 -9.46 -3.28 -1.71
N MET A 371 -10.56 -3.43 -2.45
CA MET A 371 -10.60 -3.66 -3.91
C MET A 371 -10.86 -2.36 -4.67
N SER A 372 -10.45 -1.21 -4.11
CA SER A 372 -10.61 0.11 -4.71
C SER A 372 -9.28 0.83 -4.81
N VAL A 373 -9.19 1.74 -5.76
CA VAL A 373 -8.02 2.60 -5.96
C VAL A 373 -8.53 4.02 -6.14
N ASP A 374 -7.90 4.98 -5.47
CA ASP A 374 -8.24 6.39 -5.62
C ASP A 374 -9.72 6.71 -5.37
N ASN A 375 -10.29 6.11 -4.31
CA ASN A 375 -11.71 6.20 -3.97
C ASN A 375 -12.68 5.69 -5.05
N GLN A 376 -12.18 4.94 -6.04
CA GLN A 376 -12.97 4.35 -7.11
C GLN A 376 -12.98 2.83 -6.98
N GLU A 377 -14.18 2.26 -7.01
CA GLU A 377 -14.37 0.82 -7.00
C GLU A 377 -13.85 0.20 -8.30
N ILE A 378 -13.09 -0.89 -8.15
CA ILE A 378 -12.60 -1.70 -9.26
C ILE A 378 -13.39 -2.99 -9.27
N SER A 379 -14.39 -3.08 -10.14
CA SER A 379 -15.30 -4.23 -10.22
C SER A 379 -14.73 -5.38 -11.07
N TRP A 380 -13.80 -5.06 -11.98
CA TRP A 380 -13.07 -5.99 -12.82
C TRP A 380 -11.57 -5.87 -12.57
N ALA A 381 -10.86 -7.00 -12.46
CA ALA A 381 -9.46 -7.03 -12.00
C ALA A 381 -9.29 -6.37 -10.61
N SER A 382 -10.26 -6.61 -9.72
CA SER A 382 -10.26 -6.12 -8.33
C SER A 382 -9.05 -6.62 -7.54
N ASP A 383 -8.53 -7.80 -7.89
CA ASP A 383 -7.28 -8.36 -7.38
C ASP A 383 -6.07 -7.48 -7.73
N VAL A 384 -5.99 -6.97 -8.95
CA VAL A 384 -4.93 -6.02 -9.36
C VAL A 384 -5.00 -4.73 -8.52
N ALA A 385 -6.20 -4.26 -8.17
CA ALA A 385 -6.37 -3.11 -7.28
C ALA A 385 -5.74 -3.35 -5.89
N ILE A 386 -5.95 -4.53 -5.30
CA ILE A 386 -5.30 -4.97 -4.05
C ILE A 386 -3.77 -4.90 -4.22
N TYR A 387 -3.26 -5.48 -5.31
CA TYR A 387 -1.82 -5.62 -5.51
C TYR A 387 -1.12 -4.29 -5.71
N ILE A 388 -1.69 -3.35 -6.47
CA ILE A 388 -1.05 -2.04 -6.65
C ILE A 388 -1.10 -1.19 -5.38
N ASN A 389 -2.16 -1.29 -4.56
CA ASN A 389 -2.20 -0.64 -3.26
C ASN A 389 -1.11 -1.16 -2.31
N LEU A 390 -0.87 -2.47 -2.29
CA LEU A 390 0.23 -3.06 -1.52
C LEU A 390 1.61 -2.68 -2.07
N ALA A 391 1.73 -2.65 -3.40
CA ALA A 391 2.98 -2.34 -4.10
C ALA A 391 3.44 -0.89 -3.91
N LEU A 392 2.54 0.05 -3.61
CA LEU A 392 2.90 1.41 -3.23
C LEU A 392 3.53 1.51 -1.83
N LYS A 393 3.29 0.53 -0.97
CA LYS A 393 3.68 0.55 0.44
C LYS A 393 4.91 -0.29 0.74
N GLY A 394 5.35 -1.13 -0.19
CA GLY A 394 6.45 -2.07 0.02
C GLY A 394 6.70 -2.99 -1.16
N SER A 395 7.65 -3.90 -0.96
CA SER A 395 8.04 -4.88 -1.99
C SER A 395 7.18 -6.14 -1.92
N THR A 396 7.26 -6.96 -2.96
CA THR A 396 6.58 -8.26 -3.04
C THR A 396 7.59 -9.39 -3.05
N VAL A 397 7.34 -10.46 -2.31
CA VAL A 397 8.09 -11.72 -2.48
C VAL A 397 7.32 -12.62 -3.43
N TYR A 398 8.01 -13.11 -4.47
CA TYR A 398 7.50 -14.15 -5.35
C TYR A 398 8.21 -15.47 -5.04
N LEU A 399 7.45 -16.48 -4.59
CA LEU A 399 7.92 -17.83 -4.32
C LEU A 399 7.76 -18.68 -5.60
N THR A 400 8.80 -19.37 -6.06
CA THR A 400 8.73 -20.13 -7.33
C THR A 400 8.08 -21.51 -7.17
N GLU A 401 7.90 -21.98 -5.94
CA GLU A 401 7.12 -23.16 -5.63
C GLU A 401 5.63 -22.93 -5.92
N ALA A 402 4.96 -23.96 -6.46
CA ALA A 402 3.52 -23.93 -6.64
C ALA A 402 2.82 -24.14 -5.29
N LEU A 403 2.33 -23.06 -4.68
CA LEU A 403 1.65 -23.10 -3.37
C LEU A 403 0.12 -22.92 -3.48
N SER A 404 -0.37 -22.55 -4.65
CA SER A 404 -1.81 -22.49 -4.97
C SER A 404 -2.11 -23.28 -6.24
N PHE A 405 -3.31 -23.87 -6.28
CA PHE A 405 -3.82 -24.60 -7.42
C PHE A 405 -5.13 -23.96 -7.89
N PHE A 406 -5.07 -23.28 -9.02
CA PHE A 406 -6.18 -22.55 -9.60
C PHE A 406 -7.00 -23.48 -10.51
N ARG A 407 -8.26 -23.72 -10.16
CA ARG A 407 -9.10 -24.64 -10.93
C ARG A 407 -9.59 -23.99 -12.22
N ILE A 408 -9.88 -24.80 -13.24
CA ILE A 408 -10.53 -24.37 -14.48
C ILE A 408 -11.75 -25.26 -14.72
N HIS A 409 -12.95 -24.68 -14.66
CA HIS A 409 -14.20 -25.41 -14.89
C HIS A 409 -15.32 -24.52 -15.43
N GLU A 410 -16.36 -25.13 -16.01
CA GLU A 410 -17.45 -24.43 -16.72
C GLU A 410 -18.33 -23.52 -15.87
N GLN A 411 -18.26 -23.63 -14.55
CA GLN A 411 -18.99 -22.76 -13.64
C GLN A 411 -18.15 -21.54 -13.23
N GLN A 412 -16.92 -21.38 -13.71
CA GLN A 412 -16.14 -20.15 -13.55
C GLN A 412 -16.68 -19.08 -14.50
N GLY A 413 -17.42 -18.14 -13.94
CA GLY A 413 -17.99 -17.04 -14.72
C GLY A 413 -18.82 -16.13 -13.84
N GLN A 414 -18.76 -14.83 -14.15
CA GLN A 414 -19.75 -13.87 -13.71
C GLN A 414 -20.96 -13.92 -14.64
N VAL A 415 -22.16 -13.68 -14.09
CA VAL A 415 -23.44 -13.69 -14.81
C VAL A 415 -23.63 -12.37 -15.59
N VAL A 416 -22.62 -11.95 -16.36
CA VAL A 416 -22.63 -10.69 -17.10
C VAL A 416 -22.46 -10.98 -18.58
N SER A 417 -23.17 -10.23 -19.43
CA SER A 417 -23.01 -10.35 -20.89
C SER A 417 -21.58 -10.01 -21.31
N ALA A 418 -21.06 -10.68 -22.34
CA ALA A 418 -19.67 -10.51 -22.77
C ALA A 418 -19.31 -9.05 -23.13
N VAL A 419 -20.27 -8.28 -23.67
CA VAL A 419 -20.07 -6.86 -24.02
C VAL A 419 -19.95 -5.99 -22.76
N ALA A 420 -20.86 -6.14 -21.80
CA ALA A 420 -20.82 -5.38 -20.56
C ALA A 420 -19.57 -5.72 -19.72
N ALA A 421 -19.15 -7.00 -19.72
CA ALA A 421 -17.89 -7.42 -19.09
C ALA A 421 -16.66 -6.75 -19.74
N GLN A 422 -16.66 -6.61 -21.06
CA GLN A 422 -15.55 -5.97 -21.79
C GLN A 422 -15.48 -4.46 -21.54
N GLU A 423 -16.62 -3.77 -21.52
CA GLU A 423 -16.70 -2.34 -21.21
C GLU A 423 -16.22 -2.05 -19.78
N GLU A 424 -16.69 -2.84 -18.81
CA GLU A 424 -16.32 -2.69 -17.41
C GLU A 424 -14.84 -3.03 -17.16
N SER A 425 -14.33 -4.07 -17.82
CA SER A 425 -12.88 -4.38 -17.83
C SER A 425 -12.07 -3.19 -18.34
N THR A 426 -12.46 -2.60 -19.47
CA THR A 426 -11.77 -1.46 -20.06
C THR A 426 -11.78 -0.25 -19.13
N ARG A 427 -12.93 0.04 -18.51
CA ARG A 427 -13.06 1.10 -17.50
C ARG A 427 -12.12 0.87 -16.32
N CYS A 428 -12.13 -0.31 -15.71
CA CYS A 428 -11.30 -0.64 -14.55
C CYS A 428 -9.81 -0.53 -14.86
N TRP A 429 -9.35 -1.08 -15.98
CA TRP A 429 -7.95 -0.94 -16.41
C TRP A 429 -7.55 0.51 -16.71
N ASN A 430 -8.46 1.35 -17.19
CA ASN A 430 -8.18 2.78 -17.36
C ASN A 430 -8.01 3.47 -16.00
N ILE A 431 -8.90 3.23 -15.03
CA ILE A 431 -8.77 3.80 -13.67
C ILE A 431 -7.42 3.42 -13.05
N LEU A 432 -7.06 2.14 -13.10
CA LEU A 432 -5.79 1.65 -12.55
C LEU A 432 -4.57 2.30 -13.22
N ARG A 433 -4.55 2.37 -14.56
CA ARG A 433 -3.44 2.98 -15.31
C ARG A 433 -3.37 4.49 -15.14
N ASP A 434 -4.50 5.18 -15.15
CA ASP A 434 -4.56 6.63 -14.99
C ASP A 434 -4.06 7.01 -13.59
N PHE A 435 -4.50 6.29 -12.55
CA PHE A 435 -3.96 6.43 -11.21
C PHE A 435 -2.44 6.24 -11.16
N TRP A 436 -1.92 5.20 -11.80
CA TRP A 436 -0.48 4.91 -11.75
C TRP A 436 0.36 5.93 -12.52
N THR A 437 -0.09 6.31 -13.71
CA THR A 437 0.63 7.21 -14.61
C THR A 437 0.56 8.67 -14.17
N ARG A 438 -0.59 9.14 -13.66
CA ARG A 438 -0.72 10.52 -13.17
C ARG A 438 0.22 10.80 -11.99
N ASN A 439 0.46 9.80 -11.14
CA ASN A 439 1.41 9.88 -10.03
C ASN A 439 2.87 9.57 -10.43
N GLU A 440 3.14 9.43 -11.73
CA GLU A 440 4.47 9.16 -12.31
C GLU A 440 5.16 7.87 -11.82
N PHE A 441 4.40 6.90 -11.31
CA PHE A 441 4.95 5.64 -10.78
C PHE A 441 5.51 4.71 -11.86
N ASN A 442 5.16 4.93 -13.13
CA ASN A 442 5.66 4.18 -14.29
C ASN A 442 7.00 4.72 -14.84
N ARG A 443 7.46 5.88 -14.38
CA ARG A 443 8.71 6.46 -14.90
C ARG A 443 9.89 5.74 -14.28
N ALA A 444 10.79 5.25 -15.13
CA ALA A 444 12.07 4.72 -14.69
C ALA A 444 12.74 5.72 -13.74
N ILE A 445 13.38 5.15 -12.74
CA ILE A 445 14.15 5.87 -11.77
C ILE A 445 15.53 6.19 -12.35
#